data_AF-A0A7C8MC36-F1
#
_entry.id   AF-A0A7C8MC36-F1
#
_cell.length_a   1.000
_cell.length_b   1.000
_cell.length_c   1.000
_cell.angle_alpha   90.00
_cell.angle_beta   90.00
_cell.angle_gamma   90.00
#
_symmetry.space_group_name_H-M   'P 1'
#
loop_
_entity.id
_entity.type
_entity.pdbx_description
1 polymer ?
#
loop_
_entity_poly.entity_id
_entity_poly.type
_entity_poly.pdbx_seq_one_letter_code
_entity_poly.pdbx_strand_id
1 'polypeptide(L)'
;MDAPAIPELPFPGPDIDRGPHVVAAYVVGCAVSGMFIALRLWSRISIQALGLDDWCMVLTWIIFIPFTALVCLLAMNGGTRHLYYLLQTPSRAIYVTKLNWITQVFAIFCGVPPPKSRN
;
A
#
# COMPACT_ATOMS: atom_id res chain seq x y z
N MET A 1 6.63 23.57 31.19
CA MET A 1 5.96 22.27 30.95
C MET A 1 6.99 21.41 30.26
N ASP A 2 7.81 20.74 31.07
CA ASP A 2 8.84 19.85 30.57
C ASP A 2 8.15 18.67 29.88
N ALA A 3 8.57 18.38 28.65
CA ALA A 3 8.07 17.22 27.92
C ALA A 3 8.32 15.97 28.78
N PRO A 4 7.32 15.08 28.96
CA PRO A 4 7.53 13.89 29.77
C PRO A 4 8.70 13.08 29.19
N ALA A 5 9.67 12.73 30.04
CA ALA A 5 10.78 11.88 29.66
C ALA A 5 10.23 10.58 29.09
N ILE A 6 10.47 10.35 27.79
CA ILE A 6 10.07 9.12 27.13
C ILE A 6 10.88 8.00 27.78
N PRO A 7 10.26 6.97 28.39
CA PRO A 7 11.01 5.85 28.95
C PRO A 7 11.86 5.23 27.85
N GLU A 8 13.12 4.89 28.15
CA GLU A 8 14.01 4.24 27.20
C GLU A 8 13.38 2.93 26.73
N LEU A 9 12.86 2.93 25.50
CA LEU A 9 12.25 1.72 24.94
C LEU A 9 13.36 0.69 24.69
N PRO A 10 13.10 -0.60 24.97
CA PRO A 10 14.06 -1.66 24.70
C PRO A 10 14.60 -1.58 23.28
N PHE A 11 15.92 -1.75 23.13
CA PHE A 11 16.58 -1.69 21.82
C PHE A 11 15.90 -2.64 20.82
N PRO A 12 15.27 -2.14 19.74
CA PRO A 12 14.42 -2.93 18.85
C PRO A 12 15.21 -3.83 17.87
N GLY A 13 16.54 -3.84 17.94
CA GLY A 13 17.42 -4.53 16.98
C GLY A 13 18.03 -3.55 15.97
N PRO A 14 18.74 -4.05 14.94
CA PRO A 14 19.40 -3.20 13.94
C PRO A 14 18.42 -2.38 13.10
N ASP A 15 18.81 -1.15 12.78
CA ASP A 15 18.07 -0.23 11.92
C ASP A 15 18.19 -0.62 10.44
N ILE A 16 17.31 -1.52 10.01
CA ILE A 16 17.29 -2.02 8.63
C ILE A 16 16.17 -1.31 7.87
N ASP A 17 16.55 -0.49 6.90
CA ASP A 17 15.59 0.14 6.00
C ASP A 17 15.15 -0.84 4.91
N ARG A 18 13.89 -1.28 4.99
CA ARG A 18 13.26 -2.15 3.98
C ARG A 18 12.43 -1.37 2.95
N GLY A 19 12.43 -0.03 3.03
CA GLY A 19 11.68 0.85 2.15
C GLY A 19 11.92 0.59 0.67
N PRO A 20 13.18 0.52 0.19
CA PRO A 20 13.47 0.28 -1.23
C PRO A 20 12.90 -1.04 -1.77
N HIS A 21 12.90 -2.10 -0.97
CA HIS A 21 12.36 -3.40 -1.37
C HIS A 21 10.83 -3.35 -1.51
N VAL A 22 10.14 -2.66 -0.60
CA VAL A 22 8.68 -2.48 -0.66
C VAL A 22 8.29 -1.65 -1.89
N VAL A 23 9.01 -0.55 -2.14
CA VAL A 23 8.80 0.27 -3.34
C VAL A 23 8.98 -0.56 -4.60
N ALA A 24 10.06 -1.33 -4.70
CA ALA A 24 10.33 -2.18 -5.85
C ALA A 24 9.20 -3.19 -6.09
N ALA A 25 8.73 -3.90 -5.05
CA ALA A 25 7.66 -4.88 -5.18
C ALA A 25 6.35 -4.26 -5.68
N TYR A 26 5.96 -3.10 -5.13
CA TYR A 26 4.71 -2.43 -5.47
C TYR A 26 4.74 -1.79 -6.85
N VAL A 27 5.84 -1.13 -7.22
CA VAL A 27 5.99 -0.51 -8.55
C VAL A 27 6.06 -1.56 -9.65
N VAL A 28 6.84 -2.63 -9.46
CA VAL A 28 6.91 -3.73 -10.43
C VAL A 28 5.57 -4.44 -10.53
N GLY A 29 4.91 -4.72 -9.41
CA GLY A 29 3.57 -5.32 -9.38
C GLY A 29 2.53 -4.47 -10.12
N CYS A 30 2.56 -3.13 -9.96
CA CYS A 30 1.69 -2.20 -10.68
C CYS A 30 1.96 -2.20 -12.19
N ALA A 31 3.22 -2.23 -12.61
CA ALA A 31 3.58 -2.27 -14.02
C ALA A 31 3.16 -3.59 -14.70
N VAL A 32 3.47 -4.72 -14.06
CA VAL A 32 3.15 -6.06 -14.58
C VAL A 32 1.63 -6.25 -14.64
N SER A 33 0.89 -5.89 -13.58
CA SER A 33 -0.57 -5.97 -13.59
C SER A 33 -1.20 -5.11 -14.69
N GLY A 34 -0.69 -3.88 -14.90
CA GLY A 34 -1.14 -2.99 -15.97
C GLY A 34 -0.93 -3.59 -17.36
N MET A 35 0.21 -4.26 -17.58
CA MET A 35 0.48 -4.97 -18.83
C MET A 35 -0.54 -6.08 -19.08
N PHE A 36 -0.88 -6.90 -18.07
CA PHE A 36 -1.88 -7.96 -18.21
C PHE A 36 -3.29 -7.40 -18.49
N ILE A 37 -3.67 -6.30 -17.86
CA ILE A 37 -4.95 -5.64 -18.11
C ILE A 37 -5.02 -5.10 -19.54
N ALA A 38 -3.95 -4.44 -20.02
CA ALA A 38 -3.87 -3.95 -21.38
C ALA A 38 -4.00 -5.08 -22.41
N LEU A 39 -3.28 -6.19 -22.19
CA LEU A 39 -3.39 -7.40 -23.03
C LEU A 39 -4.80 -7.98 -23.01
N ARG A 40 -5.47 -8.01 -21.85
CA ARG A 40 -6.85 -8.49 -21.73
C ARG A 40 -7.81 -7.61 -22.51
N LEU A 41 -7.73 -6.28 -22.33
CA LEU A 41 -8.57 -5.34 -23.06
C LEU A 41 -8.36 -5.47 -24.57
N TRP A 42 -7.10 -5.57 -25.02
CA TRP A 42 -6.79 -5.76 -26.44
C TRP A 42 -7.46 -7.02 -27.00
N SER A 43 -7.32 -8.15 -26.31
CA SER A 43 -7.96 -9.41 -26.72
C SER A 43 -9.48 -9.32 -26.76
N ARG A 44 -10.11 -8.66 -25.78
CA ARG A 44 -11.58 -8.52 -25.71
C ARG A 44 -12.13 -7.54 -26.74
N ILE A 45 -11.42 -6.44 -27.01
CA ILE A 45 -11.75 -5.49 -28.08
C ILE A 45 -11.69 -6.20 -29.44
N SER A 46 -10.66 -7.03 -29.67
CA SER A 46 -10.51 -7.79 -30.91
C SER A 46 -11.66 -8.76 -31.20
N ILE A 47 -12.38 -9.21 -30.17
CA ILE A 47 -13.51 -10.14 -30.29
C ILE A 47 -14.85 -9.40 -30.08
N GLN A 48 -14.82 -8.08 -29.90
CA GLN A 48 -15.99 -7.23 -29.57
C GLN A 48 -16.81 -7.71 -28.36
N ALA A 49 -16.16 -8.41 -27.43
CA ALA A 49 -16.78 -9.06 -26.28
C ALA A 49 -16.49 -8.29 -24.98
N LEU A 50 -16.67 -6.96 -25.01
CA LEU A 50 -16.46 -6.11 -23.84
C LEU A 50 -17.62 -6.30 -22.85
N GLY A 51 -17.31 -6.86 -21.69
CA GLY A 51 -18.27 -7.05 -20.62
C GLY A 51 -18.14 -6.01 -19.51
N LEU A 52 -19.13 -5.96 -18.62
CA LEU A 52 -19.03 -5.21 -17.36
C LEU A 52 -17.87 -5.71 -16.48
N ASP A 53 -17.48 -6.99 -16.61
CA ASP A 53 -16.32 -7.58 -15.93
C ASP A 53 -15.01 -6.85 -16.24
N ASP A 54 -14.78 -6.51 -17.52
CA ASP A 54 -13.55 -5.83 -17.95
C ASP A 54 -13.49 -4.39 -17.41
N TRP A 55 -14.63 -3.70 -17.31
CA TRP A 55 -14.71 -2.37 -16.71
C TRP A 55 -14.44 -2.37 -15.20
N CYS A 56 -14.95 -3.37 -14.47
CA CYS A 56 -14.64 -3.57 -13.05
C CYS A 56 -13.13 -3.83 -12.83
N MET A 57 -12.51 -4.60 -13.73
CA MET A 57 -11.07 -4.86 -13.69
C MET A 57 -10.24 -3.58 -13.90
N VAL A 58 -10.62 -2.73 -14.86
CA VAL A 58 -9.94 -1.44 -15.09
C VAL A 58 -10.14 -0.49 -13.92
N LEU A 59 -11.36 -0.41 -13.37
CA LEU A 59 -11.67 0.46 -12.23
C LEU A 59 -10.82 0.12 -11.00
N THR A 60 -10.71 -1.17 -10.68
CA THR A 60 -9.88 -1.62 -9.55
C THR A 60 -8.40 -1.32 -9.76
N TRP A 61 -7.90 -1.44 -10.99
CA TRP A 61 -6.52 -1.08 -11.30
C TRP A 61 -6.26 0.43 -11.21
N ILE A 62 -7.20 1.28 -11.62
CA ILE A 62 -7.10 2.74 -11.45
C ILE A 62 -6.97 3.11 -9.96
N ILE A 63 -7.68 2.40 -9.07
CA ILE A 63 -7.58 2.60 -7.61
C ILE A 63 -6.25 2.06 -7.06
N PHE A 64 -5.66 1.05 -7.70
CA PHE A 64 -4.37 0.47 -7.31
C PHE A 64 -3.18 1.43 -7.54
N ILE A 65 -3.27 2.33 -8.50
CA ILE A 65 -2.22 3.34 -8.78
C ILE A 65 -1.98 4.29 -7.60
N PRO A 66 -2.98 5.04 -7.08
CA PRO A 66 -2.77 5.93 -5.94
C PRO A 66 -2.39 5.16 -4.67
N PHE A 67 -2.88 3.92 -4.50
CA PHE A 67 -2.44 3.06 -3.41
C PHE A 67 -0.93 2.75 -3.49
N THR A 68 -0.44 2.37 -4.67
CA THR A 68 0.99 2.17 -4.93
C THR A 68 1.80 3.43 -4.62
N ALA A 69 1.31 4.61 -5.02
CA ALA A 69 1.96 5.89 -4.72
C ALA A 69 2.01 6.20 -3.21
N LEU A 70 0.93 5.95 -2.47
CA LEU A 70 0.89 6.12 -1.01
C LEU A 70 1.87 5.17 -0.30
N VAL A 71 1.97 3.93 -0.76
CA VAL A 71 2.95 2.97 -0.24
C VAL A 71 4.38 3.42 -0.51
N CYS A 72 4.66 3.98 -1.70
CA CYS A 72 5.96 4.56 -2.00
C CYS A 72 6.29 5.73 -1.07
N LEU A 73 5.33 6.64 -0.83
CA LEU A 73 5.51 7.75 0.11
C LEU A 73 5.73 7.25 1.54
N LEU A 74 5.00 6.22 1.98
CA LEU A 74 5.18 5.60 3.28
C LEU A 74 6.59 5.01 3.42
N ALA A 75 7.07 4.29 2.40
CA ALA A 75 8.39 3.69 2.38
C ALA A 75 9.52 4.73 2.39
N MET A 76 9.41 5.79 1.57
CA MET A 76 10.41 6.88 1.54
C MET A 76 10.47 7.67 2.85
N ASN A 77 9.34 7.79 3.55
CA ASN A 77 9.29 8.47 4.84
C ASN A 77 9.75 7.60 6.02
N GLY A 78 10.17 6.35 5.77
CA GLY A 78 10.67 5.43 6.79
C GLY A 78 9.57 4.62 7.48
N GLY A 79 8.35 4.56 6.93
CA GLY A 79 7.25 3.77 7.51
C GLY A 79 7.48 2.26 7.52
N THR A 80 8.55 1.78 6.89
CA THR A 80 9.01 0.39 6.94
C THR A 80 10.07 0.14 8.02
N ARG A 81 10.51 1.18 8.73
CA ARG A 81 11.44 1.10 9.87
C ARG A 81 10.67 0.99 11.17
N HIS A 82 11.32 0.48 12.22
CA HIS A 82 10.71 0.37 13.54
C HIS A 82 10.28 1.76 14.04
N LEU A 83 9.06 1.87 14.58
CA LEU A 83 8.50 3.14 15.08
C LEU A 83 9.45 3.86 16.07
N TYR A 84 10.26 3.09 16.81
CA TYR A 84 11.34 3.56 17.66
C TYR A 84 12.27 4.59 16.98
N TYR A 85 12.68 4.33 15.74
CA TYR A 85 13.57 5.23 15.00
C TYR A 85 12.85 6.48 14.50
N LEU A 86 11.53 6.42 14.32
CA LEU A 86 10.72 7.56 13.91
C LEU A 86 10.31 8.46 15.09
N LEU A 87 10.27 7.92 16.31
CA LEU A 87 9.95 8.67 17.53
C LEU A 87 11.01 9.72 17.88
N GLN A 88 12.23 9.59 17.33
CA GLN A 88 13.26 10.63 17.41
C GLN A 88 12.83 11.95 16.74
N THR A 89 11.80 11.92 15.87
CA THR A 89 11.19 13.10 15.27
C THR A 89 9.67 12.97 15.31
N PRO A 90 9.00 13.46 16.37
CA PRO A 90 7.58 13.19 16.61
C PRO A 90 6.65 13.71 15.50
N SER A 91 7.01 14.77 14.80
CA SER A 91 6.28 15.28 13.63
C SER A 91 6.24 14.27 12.46
N ARG A 92 7.34 13.54 12.23
CA ARG A 92 7.44 12.51 11.18
C ARG A 92 6.68 11.25 11.54
N ALA A 93 6.73 10.83 12.81
CA ALA A 93 5.96 9.69 13.30
C ALA A 93 4.45 9.88 13.14
N ILE A 94 3.93 11.08 13.46
CA ILE A 94 2.51 11.40 13.27
C ILE A 94 2.12 11.36 11.77
N TYR A 95 2.95 11.91 10.89
CA TYR A 95 2.69 11.92 9.45
C TYR A 95 2.67 10.50 8.86
N VAL A 96 3.65 9.66 9.21
CA VAL A 96 3.73 8.26 8.76
C VAL A 96 2.55 7.44 9.29
N THR A 97 2.14 7.67 10.53
CA THR A 97 0.97 6.99 11.11
C THR A 97 -0.32 7.37 10.38
N LYS A 98 -0.49 8.66 10.04
CA LYS A 98 -1.64 9.12 9.24
C LYS A 98 -1.65 8.47 7.85
N LEU A 99 -0.50 8.42 7.17
CA LEU A 99 -0.35 7.72 5.89
C LEU A 99 -0.74 6.24 5.98
N ASN A 100 -0.33 5.55 7.04
CA ASN A 100 -0.66 4.14 7.25
C ASN A 100 -2.17 3.92 7.39
N TRP A 101 -2.86 4.75 8.17
CA TRP A 101 -4.32 4.68 8.31
C TRP A 101 -5.06 4.92 7.00
N ILE A 102 -4.60 5.89 6.20
CA ILE A 102 -5.17 6.15 4.86
C ILE A 102 -4.95 4.92 3.95
N THR A 103 -3.77 4.32 3.99
CA THR A 103 -3.38 3.18 3.16
C THR A 103 -4.23 1.93 3.47
N GLN A 104 -4.58 1.68 4.74
CA GLN A 104 -5.39 0.51 5.14
C GLN A 104 -6.81 0.51 4.54
N VAL A 105 -7.42 1.68 4.36
CA VAL A 105 -8.78 1.77 3.78
C VAL A 105 -8.81 1.17 2.38
N PHE A 106 -7.79 1.42 1.57
CA PHE A 106 -7.66 0.87 0.22
C PHE A 106 -7.42 -0.65 0.22
N ALA A 107 -6.68 -1.16 1.21
CA ALA A 107 -6.42 -2.60 1.33
C ALA A 107 -7.67 -3.38 1.76
N ILE A 108 -8.43 -2.87 2.73
CA ILE A 108 -9.62 -3.54 3.27
C ILE A 108 -10.75 -3.56 2.23
N PHE A 109 -10.92 -2.48 1.44
CA PHE A 109 -11.95 -2.43 0.41
C PHE A 109 -11.77 -3.49 -0.69
N CYS A 110 -10.54 -3.97 -0.89
CA CYS A 110 -10.22 -5.02 -1.87
C CYS A 110 -10.24 -6.44 -1.27
N GLY A 111 -10.31 -6.58 0.05
CA GLY A 111 -9.94 -7.81 0.77
C GLY A 111 -11.02 -8.47 1.61
N VAL A 112 -12.28 -7.99 1.62
CA VAL A 112 -13.34 -8.66 2.39
C VAL A 112 -14.02 -9.72 1.51
N PRO A 113 -13.71 -11.02 1.68
CA PRO A 113 -14.49 -12.07 1.05
C PRO A 113 -15.92 -12.05 1.64
N PRO A 114 -16.95 -12.37 0.85
CA PRO A 114 -18.30 -12.51 1.37
C PRO A 114 -18.32 -13.57 2.47
N PRO A 115 -19.16 -13.40 3.52
CA PRO A 115 -19.27 -14.38 4.59
C PRO A 115 -19.62 -15.74 3.99
N LYS A 116 -18.76 -16.73 4.22
CA LYS A 116 -19.01 -18.12 3.83
C LYS A 116 -20.33 -18.57 4.47
N SER A 117 -21.37 -18.85 3.69
CA SER A 117 -22.59 -19.44 4.25
C SER A 117 -22.21 -20.79 4.86
N ARG A 118 -22.42 -20.94 6.16
CA ARG A 118 -22.42 -22.26 6.80
C ARG A 118 -23.67 -22.98 6.30
N ASN A 119 -23.46 -24.00 5.48
CA ASN A 119 -24.44 -25.07 5.30
C ASN A 119 -24.43 -25.97 6.52
#